data_AF-A0A8H5Y5J5-F1
#
_entry.id   AF-A0A8H5Y5J5-F1
#
_cell.length_a   1.000
_cell.length_b   1.000
_cell.length_c   1.000
_cell.angle_alpha   90.00
_cell.angle_beta   90.00
_cell.angle_gamma   90.00
#
_symmetry.space_group_name_H-M   'P 1'
#
loop_
_entity.id
_entity.type
_entity.pdbx_description
1 polymer ?
#
loop_
_entity_poly.entity_id
_entity_poly.type
_entity_poly.pdbx_seq_one_letter_code
_entity_poly.pdbx_strand_id
1 'polypeptide(L)'
;MLQGMELFMWQAEATEEEWDTWATDHSRNNGKVRFVVLRENQTVIFPPGTIHSVARLNKEKTFCATGHFLQWSDLETWLKVLKKQLEDSETVNEDVGDDSILSLLENAKALIEGRIDSERLEIVGGLERANNLVDQIKEIIDALSESQKPAKRKKA
;
A
#
# COMPACT_ATOMS: atom_id res chain seq x y z
N MET A 1 7.24 31.95 -18.15
CA MET A 1 7.29 31.39 -16.79
C MET A 1 8.12 30.12 -16.87
N LEU A 2 9.21 30.03 -16.10
CA LEU A 2 9.92 28.76 -15.94
C LEU A 2 9.07 27.93 -14.97
N GLN A 3 8.53 26.81 -15.45
CA GLN A 3 7.67 25.93 -14.64
C GLN A 3 8.52 24.93 -13.86
N GLY A 4 8.10 24.64 -12.63
CA GLY A 4 8.66 23.53 -11.85
C GLY A 4 8.48 22.19 -12.56
N MET A 5 9.47 21.31 -12.43
CA MET A 5 9.44 19.95 -12.98
C MET A 5 9.75 18.93 -11.90
N GLU A 6 8.97 17.86 -11.86
CA GLU A 6 9.15 16.75 -10.92
C GLU A 6 9.47 15.47 -11.68
N LEU A 7 10.53 14.79 -11.26
CA LEU A 7 10.90 13.46 -11.73
C LEU A 7 10.33 12.44 -10.76
N PHE A 8 9.46 11.57 -11.26
CA PHE A 8 9.07 10.36 -10.58
C PHE A 8 9.79 9.19 -11.21
N MET A 9 10.42 8.35 -10.40
CA MET A 9 11.08 7.12 -10.83
C MET A 9 10.59 5.97 -9.96
N TRP A 10 10.36 4.82 -10.56
CA TRP A 10 9.85 3.66 -9.84
C TRP A 10 10.40 2.36 -10.41
N GLN A 11 10.42 1.34 -9.56
CA GLN A 11 10.71 -0.01 -9.98
C GLN A 11 9.50 -0.58 -10.72
N ALA A 12 9.70 -0.97 -11.97
CA ALA A 12 8.68 -1.57 -12.80
C ALA A 12 8.62 -3.08 -12.57
N GLU A 13 7.39 -3.60 -12.44
CA GLU A 13 7.13 -5.04 -12.38
C GLU A 13 7.95 -5.74 -11.27
N ALA A 14 7.98 -5.10 -10.10
CA ALA A 14 8.72 -5.62 -8.95
C ALA A 14 8.17 -6.99 -8.52
N THR A 15 9.02 -8.00 -8.47
CA THR A 15 8.67 -9.32 -7.95
C THR A 15 8.65 -9.31 -6.41
N GLU A 16 8.06 -10.33 -5.79
CA GLU A 16 8.10 -10.48 -4.33
C GLU A 16 9.54 -10.56 -3.81
N GLU A 17 10.44 -11.27 -4.49
CA GLU A 17 11.88 -11.34 -4.14
C GLU A 17 12.56 -9.97 -4.24
N GLU A 18 12.22 -9.18 -5.27
CA GLU A 18 12.77 -7.84 -5.44
C GLU A 18 12.28 -6.88 -4.36
N TRP A 19 11.05 -7.03 -3.91
CA TRP A 19 10.50 -6.34 -2.75
C TRP A 19 11.22 -6.70 -1.46
N ASP A 20 11.40 -7.99 -1.18
CA ASP A 20 12.08 -8.47 0.03
C ASP A 20 13.54 -8.02 0.05
N THR A 21 14.18 -8.00 -1.11
CA THR A 21 15.52 -7.42 -1.19
C THR A 21 15.49 -5.93 -0.97
N TRP A 22 14.53 -5.21 -1.56
CA TRP A 22 14.42 -3.77 -1.35
C TRP A 22 14.26 -3.44 0.12
N ALA A 23 13.49 -4.21 0.90
CA ALA A 23 13.34 -4.01 2.34
C ALA A 23 14.66 -4.10 3.14
N THR A 24 15.68 -4.78 2.61
CA THR A 24 16.98 -4.96 3.28
C THR A 24 18.12 -4.18 2.64
N ASP A 25 18.01 -3.83 1.36
CA ASP A 25 18.97 -3.05 0.59
C ASP A 25 18.28 -2.10 -0.39
N HIS A 26 18.12 -0.86 0.05
CA HIS A 26 17.46 0.20 -0.73
C HIS A 26 18.31 0.70 -1.91
N SER A 27 19.58 0.26 -2.03
CA SER A 27 20.51 0.69 -3.08
C SER A 27 20.51 -0.20 -4.31
N ARG A 28 19.85 -1.36 -4.24
CA ARG A 28 19.86 -2.36 -5.31
C ARG A 28 19.24 -1.80 -6.60
N ASN A 29 19.99 -1.92 -7.70
CA ASN A 29 19.53 -1.60 -9.05
C ASN A 29 19.46 -2.87 -9.90
N ASN A 30 18.26 -3.30 -10.28
CA ASN A 30 18.03 -4.45 -11.16
C ASN A 30 17.80 -4.05 -12.63
N GLY A 31 17.97 -2.77 -12.99
CA GLY A 31 17.75 -2.25 -14.33
C GLY A 31 16.28 -2.08 -14.74
N LYS A 32 15.31 -2.45 -13.89
CA LYS A 32 13.86 -2.30 -14.17
C LYS A 32 13.31 -0.98 -13.64
N VAL A 33 13.96 0.13 -13.97
CA VAL A 33 13.51 1.45 -13.51
C VAL A 33 12.76 2.15 -14.63
N ARG A 34 11.53 2.60 -14.33
CA ARG A 34 10.78 3.52 -15.19
C ARG A 34 10.78 4.90 -14.56
N PHE A 35 10.64 5.93 -15.39
CA PHE A 35 10.54 7.29 -14.90
C PHE A 35 9.64 8.15 -15.78
N VAL A 36 9.11 9.22 -15.20
CA VAL A 36 8.39 10.27 -15.90
C VAL A 36 8.77 11.62 -15.32
N VAL A 37 8.93 12.62 -16.20
CA VAL A 37 9.04 14.02 -15.79
C VAL A 37 7.66 14.65 -15.88
N LEU A 38 7.03 14.90 -14.74
CA LEU A 38 5.79 15.64 -14.66
C LEU A 38 6.03 17.13 -14.85
N ARG A 39 5.20 17.69 -15.73
CA ARG A 39 5.04 19.12 -15.99
C ARG A 39 3.68 19.57 -15.46
N GLU A 40 3.44 20.88 -15.50
CA GLU A 40 2.18 21.47 -15.07
C GLU A 40 0.98 20.78 -15.71
N ASN A 41 -0.09 20.58 -14.93
CA ASN A 41 -1.36 19.95 -15.34
C ASN A 41 -1.26 18.48 -15.75
N GLN A 42 -0.13 17.82 -15.48
CA GLN A 42 -0.01 16.37 -15.63
C GLN A 42 -0.29 15.66 -14.30
N THR A 43 -0.75 14.43 -14.39
CA THR A 43 -1.04 13.57 -13.23
C THR A 43 -0.42 12.21 -13.45
N VAL A 44 0.09 11.62 -12.37
CA VAL A 44 0.57 10.25 -12.34
C VAL A 44 -0.20 9.50 -11.26
N ILE A 45 -0.46 8.22 -11.52
CA ILE A 45 -1.11 7.30 -10.58
C ILE A 45 -0.18 6.10 -10.42
N PHE A 46 0.06 5.71 -9.18
CA PHE A 46 0.83 4.53 -8.83
C PHE A 46 -0.08 3.46 -8.25
N PRO A 47 0.01 2.20 -8.72
CA PRO A 47 -0.62 1.08 -8.05
C PRO A 47 -0.10 0.92 -6.61
N PRO A 48 -0.89 0.31 -5.70
CA PRO A 48 -0.44 0.04 -4.34
C PRO A 48 0.89 -0.71 -4.31
N GLY A 49 1.78 -0.30 -3.42
CA GLY A 49 3.09 -0.92 -3.25
C GLY A 49 4.12 -0.56 -4.33
N THR A 50 3.88 0.45 -5.16
CA THR A 50 4.93 0.90 -6.08
C THR A 50 6.12 1.47 -5.30
N ILE A 51 7.28 0.82 -5.39
CA ILE A 51 8.55 1.33 -4.87
C ILE A 51 9.01 2.47 -5.78
N HIS A 52 9.05 3.70 -5.26
CA HIS A 52 9.33 4.89 -6.05
C HIS A 52 10.09 5.97 -5.28
N SER A 53 10.71 6.87 -6.05
CA SER A 53 11.40 8.06 -5.56
C SER A 53 10.95 9.27 -6.36
N VAL A 54 10.95 10.43 -5.71
CA VAL A 54 10.55 11.71 -6.32
C VAL A 54 11.70 12.71 -6.17
N ALA A 55 12.00 13.43 -7.25
CA ALA A 55 13.02 14.48 -7.27
C ALA A 55 12.50 15.74 -7.97
N ARG A 56 12.94 16.91 -7.50
CA ARG A 56 12.71 18.19 -8.21
C ARG A 56 13.88 18.47 -9.13
N LEU A 57 13.62 18.69 -10.41
CA LEU A 57 14.66 18.77 -11.43
C LEU A 57 15.27 20.16 -11.61
N ASN A 58 14.58 21.21 -11.20
CA ASN A 58 15.05 22.59 -11.38
C ASN A 58 14.96 23.39 -10.07
N LYS A 59 15.59 24.57 -10.08
CA LYS A 59 15.54 25.52 -8.97
C LYS A 59 14.18 26.19 -8.80
N GLU A 60 13.27 25.98 -9.76
CA GLU A 60 11.92 26.52 -9.71
C GLU A 60 11.11 25.81 -8.62
N LYS A 61 10.21 26.56 -7.97
CA LYS A 61 9.33 25.99 -6.96
C LYS A 61 8.25 25.15 -7.65
N THR A 62 8.01 23.94 -7.14
CA THR A 62 6.88 23.11 -7.53
C THR A 62 5.79 23.16 -6.45
N PHE A 63 4.53 23.06 -6.88
CA PHE A 63 3.40 22.79 -6.00
C PHE A 63 2.59 21.66 -6.63
N CYS A 64 2.34 20.61 -5.85
CA CYS A 64 1.56 19.44 -6.27
C CYS A 64 0.49 19.14 -5.23
N ALA A 65 -0.70 18.78 -5.71
CA ALA A 65 -1.74 18.17 -4.89
C ALA A 65 -1.64 16.65 -5.02
N THR A 66 -1.59 15.95 -3.90
CA THR A 66 -1.43 14.48 -3.86
C THR A 66 -2.45 13.86 -2.92
N GLY A 67 -2.62 12.54 -3.02
CA GLY A 67 -3.46 11.77 -2.10
C GLY A 67 -3.38 10.28 -2.41
N HIS A 68 -3.89 9.48 -1.48
CA HIS A 68 -4.02 8.04 -1.63
C HIS A 68 -5.49 7.65 -1.76
N PHE A 69 -5.78 6.67 -2.61
CA PHE A 69 -7.09 6.05 -2.74
C PHE A 69 -6.90 4.56 -2.97
N LEU A 70 -7.87 3.77 -2.53
CA LEU A 70 -7.86 2.31 -2.67
C LEU A 70 -8.95 1.88 -3.66
N GLN A 71 -8.56 1.15 -4.71
CA GLN A 71 -9.50 0.58 -5.68
C GLN A 71 -9.88 -0.85 -5.29
N TRP A 72 -11.09 -1.28 -5.65
CA TRP A 72 -11.55 -2.66 -5.45
C TRP A 72 -10.69 -3.70 -6.18
N SER A 73 -10.12 -3.33 -7.33
CA SER A 73 -9.19 -4.18 -8.08
C SER A 73 -7.92 -4.46 -7.31
N ASP A 74 -7.50 -3.55 -6.42
CA ASP A 74 -6.17 -3.60 -5.81
C ASP A 74 -6.18 -4.08 -4.36
N LEU A 75 -7.34 -4.53 -3.85
CA LEU A 75 -7.49 -4.98 -2.46
C LEU A 75 -6.51 -6.09 -2.09
N GLU A 76 -6.29 -7.07 -2.96
CA GLU A 76 -5.32 -8.16 -2.70
C GLU A 76 -3.88 -7.62 -2.60
N THR A 77 -3.48 -6.76 -3.53
CA THR A 77 -2.16 -6.11 -3.49
C THR A 77 -2.01 -5.28 -2.23
N TRP A 78 -3.03 -4.49 -1.88
CA TRP A 78 -3.03 -3.70 -0.65
C TRP A 78 -2.87 -4.57 0.60
N LEU A 79 -3.57 -5.70 0.71
CA LEU A 79 -3.40 -6.63 1.84
C LEU A 79 -1.99 -7.22 1.91
N LYS A 80 -1.37 -7.53 0.75
CA LYS A 80 0.04 -7.96 0.70
C LYS A 80 0.99 -6.87 1.21
N VAL A 81 0.76 -5.62 0.78
CA VAL A 81 1.55 -4.47 1.24
C VAL A 81 1.40 -4.30 2.75
N LEU A 82 0.17 -4.32 3.27
CA LEU A 82 -0.09 -4.23 4.72
C LEU A 82 0.63 -5.33 5.51
N LYS A 83 0.57 -6.60 5.06
CA LYS A 83 1.28 -7.70 5.73
C LYS A 83 2.78 -7.43 5.84
N LYS A 84 3.40 -6.94 4.77
CA LYS A 84 4.83 -6.56 4.78
C LYS A 84 5.14 -5.40 5.71
N GLN A 85 4.26 -4.39 5.76
CA GLN A 85 4.41 -3.26 6.68
C GLN A 85 4.33 -3.69 8.14
N LEU A 86 3.52 -4.69 8.46
CA LEU A 86 3.43 -5.28 9.80
C LEU A 86 4.66 -6.11 10.17
N GLU A 87 5.31 -6.75 9.19
CA GLU A 87 6.55 -7.50 9.39
C GLU A 87 7.75 -6.57 9.60
N ASP A 88 7.79 -5.44 8.89
CA ASP A 88 8.85 -4.44 8.99
C ASP A 88 8.32 -3.01 8.80
N SER A 89 8.12 -2.31 9.93
CA SER A 89 7.63 -0.94 9.96
C SER A 89 8.65 0.10 9.47
N GLU A 90 9.94 -0.24 9.34
CA GLU A 90 10.97 0.70 8.88
C GLU A 90 10.97 0.87 7.34
N THR A 91 10.26 0.00 6.63
CA THR A 91 10.18 0.00 5.15
C THR A 91 9.23 1.06 4.58
N VAL A 92 8.51 1.81 5.42
CA VAL A 92 7.50 2.77 4.97
C VAL A 92 7.70 4.19 5.47
N ASN A 93 7.30 5.14 4.62
CA ASN A 93 7.32 6.57 4.92
C ASN A 93 6.05 7.05 5.69
N GLU A 94 5.13 6.16 5.99
CA GLU A 94 3.83 6.47 6.59
C GLU A 94 3.79 5.92 8.03
N ASP A 95 3.43 6.77 8.99
CA ASP A 95 3.18 6.35 10.38
C ASP A 95 1.77 5.76 10.46
N VAL A 96 1.65 4.45 10.23
CA VAL A 96 0.38 3.71 10.29
C VAL A 96 0.41 2.80 11.53
N GLY A 97 0.12 3.36 12.70
CA GLY A 97 0.01 2.56 13.92
C GLY A 97 -1.07 1.49 13.84
N ASP A 98 -0.93 0.43 14.64
CA ASP A 98 -1.82 -0.75 14.64
C ASP A 98 -3.31 -0.40 14.65
N ASP A 99 -3.72 0.58 15.47
CA ASP A 99 -5.12 1.03 15.57
C ASP A 99 -5.65 1.60 14.25
N SER A 100 -4.79 2.30 13.49
CA SER A 100 -5.15 2.83 12.18
C SER A 100 -5.30 1.72 11.16
N ILE A 101 -4.40 0.74 11.17
CA ILE A 101 -4.46 -0.44 10.29
C ILE A 101 -5.72 -1.25 10.60
N LEU A 102 -6.01 -1.50 11.88
CA LEU A 102 -7.20 -2.21 12.33
C LEU A 102 -8.47 -1.51 11.82
N SER A 103 -8.58 -0.19 12.00
CA SER A 103 -9.72 0.58 11.52
C SER A 103 -9.90 0.48 10.00
N LEU A 104 -8.81 0.53 9.22
CA LEU A 104 -8.86 0.39 7.76
C LEU A 104 -9.36 -1.01 7.35
N LEU A 105 -8.85 -2.06 8.00
CA LEU A 105 -9.23 -3.44 7.74
C LEU A 105 -10.70 -3.72 8.09
N GLU A 106 -11.18 -3.26 9.25
CA GLU A 106 -12.57 -3.40 9.66
C GLU A 106 -13.54 -2.70 8.68
N ASN A 107 -13.21 -1.48 8.26
CA ASN A 107 -13.99 -0.74 7.27
C ASN A 107 -13.99 -1.44 5.91
N ALA A 108 -12.84 -1.93 5.44
CA ALA A 108 -12.74 -2.67 4.18
C ALA A 108 -13.58 -3.96 4.24
N LYS A 109 -13.50 -4.72 5.34
CA LYS A 109 -14.30 -5.93 5.55
C LYS A 109 -15.80 -5.62 5.51
N ALA A 110 -16.26 -4.63 6.27
CA ALA A 110 -17.67 -4.25 6.30
C ALA A 110 -18.19 -3.81 4.92
N LEU A 111 -17.35 -3.09 4.16
CA LEU A 111 -17.66 -2.70 2.79
C LEU A 111 -17.80 -3.90 1.85
N ILE A 112 -16.91 -4.90 1.94
CA ILE A 112 -16.96 -6.12 1.12
C ILE A 112 -18.17 -6.98 1.49
N GLU A 113 -18.41 -7.21 2.79
CA GLU A 113 -19.58 -7.94 3.30
C GLU A 113 -20.88 -7.30 2.81
N GLY A 114 -20.99 -5.96 2.85
CA GLY A 114 -22.13 -5.25 2.29
C GLY A 114 -22.30 -5.43 0.75
N ARG A 115 -21.23 -5.74 0.00
CA ARG A 115 -21.33 -6.12 -1.43
C ARG A 115 -21.81 -7.54 -1.63
N ILE A 116 -21.41 -8.46 -0.74
CA ILE A 116 -21.90 -9.84 -0.72
C ILE A 116 -23.40 -9.83 -0.43
N ASP A 117 -23.81 -9.15 0.64
CA ASP A 117 -25.22 -9.09 1.07
C ASP A 117 -26.14 -8.42 0.03
N SER A 118 -25.62 -7.44 -0.71
CA SER A 118 -26.36 -6.76 -1.77
C SER A 118 -26.21 -7.40 -3.16
N GLU A 119 -25.52 -8.54 -3.27
CA GLU A 119 -25.23 -9.26 -4.52
C GLU A 119 -24.53 -8.41 -5.60
N ARG A 120 -23.87 -7.31 -5.22
CA ARG A 120 -23.15 -6.39 -6.13
C ARG A 120 -21.68 -6.75 -6.26
N LEU A 121 -21.43 -7.95 -6.78
CA LEU A 121 -20.13 -8.61 -6.73
C LEU A 121 -19.21 -8.29 -7.91
N GLU A 122 -19.74 -7.76 -9.03
CA GLU A 122 -18.95 -7.44 -10.22
C GLU A 122 -17.76 -6.52 -9.90
N ILE A 123 -18.00 -5.47 -9.10
CA ILE A 123 -16.97 -4.50 -8.73
C ILE A 123 -15.86 -5.10 -7.84
N VAL A 124 -16.17 -6.17 -7.10
CA VAL A 124 -15.22 -6.88 -6.24
C VAL A 124 -14.51 -8.01 -7.01
N GLY A 125 -14.99 -8.39 -8.19
CA GLY A 125 -14.46 -9.49 -8.99
C GLY A 125 -15.10 -10.86 -8.69
N GLY A 126 -16.32 -10.88 -8.16
CA GLY A 126 -17.09 -12.11 -7.92
C GLY A 126 -17.10 -12.58 -6.45
N LEU A 127 -17.98 -13.54 -6.16
CA LEU A 127 -18.22 -14.05 -4.80
C LEU A 127 -16.98 -14.72 -4.20
N GLU A 128 -16.29 -15.55 -4.99
CA GLU A 128 -15.10 -16.29 -4.56
C GLU A 128 -14.00 -15.33 -4.10
N ARG A 129 -13.71 -14.31 -4.92
CA ARG A 129 -12.73 -13.27 -4.61
C ARG A 129 -13.14 -12.47 -3.37
N ALA A 130 -14.42 -12.10 -3.27
CA ALA A 130 -14.94 -11.36 -2.11
C ALA A 130 -14.75 -12.14 -0.79
N ASN A 131 -15.10 -13.44 -0.78
CA ASN A 131 -14.92 -14.28 0.39
C ASN A 131 -13.44 -14.44 0.77
N ASN A 132 -12.57 -14.69 -0.22
CA ASN A 132 -11.13 -14.79 0.01
C ASN A 132 -10.55 -13.50 0.63
N LEU A 133 -10.95 -12.33 0.12
CA LEU A 133 -10.55 -11.04 0.69
C LEU A 133 -11.01 -10.88 2.16
N VAL A 134 -12.26 -11.26 2.46
CA VAL A 134 -12.79 -11.21 3.83
C VAL A 134 -11.99 -12.11 4.76
N ASP A 135 -11.63 -13.32 4.32
CA ASP A 135 -10.86 -14.26 5.13
C ASP A 135 -9.42 -13.78 5.36
N GLN A 136 -8.76 -13.26 4.33
CA GLN A 136 -7.44 -12.64 4.49
C GLN A 136 -7.46 -11.43 5.44
N ILE A 137 -8.51 -10.61 5.41
CA ILE A 137 -8.65 -9.48 6.34
C ILE A 137 -8.79 -9.98 7.77
N LYS A 138 -9.62 -11.01 8.01
CA LYS A 138 -9.78 -11.59 9.36
C LYS A 138 -8.46 -12.12 9.89
N GLU A 139 -7.67 -12.82 9.07
CA GLU A 139 -6.34 -13.32 9.48
C GLU A 139 -5.42 -12.20 9.96
N ILE A 140 -5.40 -11.06 9.26
CA ILE A 140 -4.56 -9.91 9.64
C ILE A 140 -5.09 -9.26 10.94
N ILE A 141 -6.41 -9.09 11.06
CA ILE A 141 -7.05 -8.55 12.26
C ILE A 141 -6.73 -9.42 13.49
N ASP A 142 -6.82 -10.74 13.34
CA ASP A 142 -6.52 -11.68 14.42
C ASP A 142 -5.05 -11.60 14.84
N ALA A 143 -4.12 -11.53 13.88
CA ALA A 143 -2.69 -11.36 14.14
C ALA A 143 -2.38 -10.06 14.90
N LEU A 144 -2.98 -8.93 14.50
CA LEU A 144 -2.86 -7.64 15.19
C LEU A 144 -3.46 -7.67 16.60
N SER A 145 -4.61 -8.33 16.77
CA SER A 145 -5.25 -8.45 18.07
C SER A 145 -4.44 -9.32 19.04
N GLU A 146 -3.67 -10.28 18.53
CA GLU A 146 -2.78 -11.12 19.33
C GLU A 146 -1.50 -10.40 19.77
N SER A 147 -0.88 -9.59 18.90
CA SER A 147 0.32 -8.81 19.23
C SER A 147 0.05 -7.76 20.32
N GLN A 148 -1.18 -7.26 20.41
CA GLN A 148 -1.62 -6.28 21.42
C GLN A 148 -1.95 -6.91 22.80
N LYS A 149 -2.02 -8.24 22.93
CA LYS A 149 -2.33 -8.87 24.23
C LYS A 149 -1.18 -8.67 25.22
N PRO A 150 -1.44 -8.19 26.45
CA PRO A 150 -0.38 -8.00 27.44
C PRO A 150 0.28 -9.35 27.74
N ALA A 151 1.62 -9.39 27.67
CA ALA A 151 2.40 -10.57 28.00
C ALA A 151 1.97 -11.10 29.38
N LYS A 152 1.53 -12.37 29.44
CA LYS A 152 1.17 -13.03 30.70
C LYS A 152 2.33 -12.86 31.68
N ARG A 153 2.14 -12.05 32.73
CA ARG A 153 3.10 -11.93 33.83
C ARG A 153 3.40 -13.33 34.35
N LYS A 154 4.63 -13.82 34.13
CA LYS A 154 5.12 -15.02 34.82
C LYS A 154 5.01 -14.74 36.32
N LYS A 155 4.20 -15.52 37.03
CA LYS A 155 4.18 -15.50 38.49
C LYS A 155 5.59 -15.89 38.95
N ALA A 156 6.22 -14.99 39.70
CA ALA A 156 7.46 -15.25 40.43
C ALA A 156 7.22 -16.28 41.55
#